data_AF-A0AAU2XBT3-F1
#
_entry.id   AF-A0AAU2XBT3-F1
#
_cell.length_a   1.000
_cell.length_b   1.000
_cell.length_c   1.000
_cell.angle_alpha   90.00
_cell.angle_beta   90.00
_cell.angle_gamma   90.00
#
_symmetry.space_group_name_H-M   'P 1'
#
loop_
_entity.id
_entity.type
_entity.pdbx_description
1 polymer ?
#
loop_
_entity_poly.entity_id
_entity_poly.type
_entity_poly.pdbx_seq_one_letter_code
_entity_poly.pdbx_strand_id
1 'polypeptide(L)'
;MLATRIPMARDGFDAWLAAPLPGLDAIANPQAMYAGWDADGTVPDWDLAGIADSPAAVAAVRAARESTPLELLAARAAGGFTLARHHEDALEIYLYDYHGESYTTHTELLMLAGAGRFARPGTESPVMFWGGDVYPGLPLRDDPPLVVMVVGSGGRARFAETYPVRELTEGLRTVEEAFLAAVVEDDPESYGWDPSRVLDPAIRALVPAPGSSAG
;
A
#
# COMPACT_ATOMS: atom_id res chain seq x y z
N MET A 1 3.18 -1.41 6.91
CA MET A 1 2.82 -0.07 6.41
C MET A 1 3.43 0.13 5.03
N LEU A 2 2.72 0.80 4.12
CA LEU A 2 3.19 1.02 2.74
C LEU A 2 3.10 2.51 2.35
N ALA A 3 4.05 3.00 1.57
CA ALA A 3 4.01 4.35 1.01
C ALA A 3 4.62 4.39 -0.39
N THR A 4 3.99 5.13 -1.31
CA THR A 4 4.55 5.36 -2.63
C THR A 4 4.00 6.64 -3.27
N ARG A 5 4.78 7.17 -4.22
CA ARG A 5 4.36 8.21 -5.16
C ARG A 5 4.79 7.80 -6.57
N ILE A 6 3.83 7.39 -7.40
CA ILE A 6 4.08 6.89 -8.76
C ILE A 6 3.60 7.93 -9.78
N PRO A 7 4.48 8.51 -10.63
CA PRO A 7 4.06 9.42 -11.69
C PRO A 7 3.04 8.74 -12.61
N MET A 8 1.84 9.30 -12.69
CA MET A 8 0.68 8.68 -13.30
C MET A 8 -0.34 9.74 -13.71
N ALA A 9 -0.73 9.75 -14.98
CA ALA A 9 -1.79 10.64 -15.45
C ALA A 9 -3.15 10.21 -14.89
N ARG A 10 -4.13 11.12 -14.87
CA ARG A 10 -5.45 10.86 -14.27
C ARG A 10 -6.16 9.65 -14.90
N ASP A 11 -6.12 9.55 -16.22
CA ASP A 11 -6.66 8.41 -16.97
C ASP A 11 -5.95 7.10 -16.63
N GLY A 12 -4.63 7.14 -16.42
CA GLY A 12 -3.86 6.01 -15.92
C GLY A 12 -4.28 5.58 -14.50
N PHE A 13 -4.55 6.54 -13.62
CA PHE A 13 -5.04 6.26 -12.26
C PHE A 13 -6.43 5.62 -12.29
N ASP A 14 -7.36 6.18 -13.06
CA ASP A 14 -8.71 5.63 -13.20
C ASP A 14 -8.68 4.23 -13.84
N ALA A 15 -7.79 3.99 -14.81
CA ALA A 15 -7.58 2.67 -15.41
C ALA A 15 -6.96 1.66 -14.44
N TRP A 16 -6.00 2.08 -13.61
CA TRP A 16 -5.43 1.25 -12.56
C TRP A 16 -6.48 0.84 -11.54
N LEU A 17 -7.31 1.78 -11.07
CA LEU A 17 -8.39 1.51 -10.12
C LEU A 17 -9.38 0.42 -10.62
N ALA A 18 -9.60 0.35 -11.92
CA ALA A 18 -10.51 -0.62 -12.54
C ALA A 18 -9.83 -1.94 -12.97
N ALA A 19 -8.50 -2.02 -12.94
CA ALA A 19 -7.77 -3.18 -13.44
C ALA A 19 -7.81 -4.34 -12.42
N PRO A 20 -7.81 -5.60 -12.88
CA PRO A 20 -7.55 -6.73 -11.99
C PRO A 20 -6.11 -6.66 -11.47
N LEU A 21 -5.88 -7.20 -10.26
CA LEU A 21 -4.52 -7.34 -9.74
C LEU A 21 -3.67 -8.22 -10.68
N PRO A 22 -2.36 -7.94 -10.80
CA PRO A 22 -1.47 -8.86 -11.48
C PRO A 22 -1.25 -10.15 -10.65
N GLY A 23 -0.84 -11.22 -11.33
CA GLY A 23 -0.26 -12.38 -10.68
C GLY A 23 1.12 -12.08 -10.09
N LEU A 24 1.64 -13.03 -9.29
CA LEU A 24 2.94 -12.92 -8.65
C LEU A 24 4.09 -12.72 -9.63
N ASP A 25 3.94 -13.16 -10.88
CA ASP A 25 4.94 -13.00 -11.94
C ASP A 25 5.22 -11.52 -12.28
N ALA A 26 4.34 -10.59 -11.90
CA ALA A 26 4.62 -9.16 -12.03
C ALA A 26 5.80 -8.71 -11.16
N ILE A 27 6.15 -9.45 -10.11
CA ILE A 27 7.33 -9.22 -9.29
C ILE A 27 8.42 -10.20 -9.75
N ALA A 28 9.57 -9.69 -10.18
CA ALA A 28 10.63 -10.52 -10.76
C ALA A 28 11.37 -11.40 -9.73
N ASN A 29 11.41 -10.98 -8.47
CA ASN A 29 12.14 -11.63 -7.39
C ASN A 29 11.32 -11.64 -6.07
N PRO A 30 10.11 -12.22 -6.05
CA PRO A 30 9.20 -12.14 -4.92
C PRO A 30 9.78 -12.73 -3.61
N GLN A 31 10.72 -13.65 -3.72
CA GLN A 31 11.46 -14.23 -2.59
C GLN A 31 12.39 -13.23 -1.88
N ALA A 32 12.76 -12.14 -2.54
CA ALA A 32 13.65 -11.12 -1.98
C ALA A 32 12.92 -10.07 -1.14
N MET A 33 11.61 -10.27 -0.86
CA MET A 33 10.82 -9.33 -0.07
C MET A 33 11.49 -9.01 1.27
N TYR A 34 12.00 -10.00 2.01
CA TYR A 34 12.64 -9.77 3.31
C TYR A 34 14.16 -9.61 3.24
N ALA A 35 14.75 -9.46 2.05
CA ALA A 35 16.20 -9.26 1.96
C ALA A 35 16.61 -7.96 2.69
N GLY A 36 17.59 -8.05 3.59
CA GLY A 36 18.02 -6.92 4.41
C GLY A 36 17.08 -6.55 5.56
N TRP A 37 16.10 -7.39 5.91
CA TRP A 37 15.20 -7.22 7.06
C TRP A 37 15.60 -8.03 8.29
N ASP A 38 14.95 -7.77 9.43
CA ASP A 38 14.98 -8.67 10.59
C ASP A 38 14.50 -10.09 10.24
N ALA A 39 13.64 -10.20 9.23
CA ALA A 39 13.17 -11.46 8.67
C ALA A 39 14.02 -11.95 7.47
N ASP A 40 15.23 -11.43 7.26
CA ASP A 40 16.10 -11.88 6.17
C ASP A 40 16.41 -13.37 6.28
N GLY A 41 16.49 -14.03 5.13
CA GLY A 41 16.59 -15.48 5.01
C GLY A 41 15.28 -16.24 5.21
N THR A 42 14.19 -15.58 5.64
CA THR A 42 12.86 -16.21 5.65
C THR A 42 12.27 -16.23 4.25
N VAL A 43 11.53 -17.30 3.93
CA VAL A 43 10.80 -17.41 2.65
C VAL A 43 9.47 -16.67 2.80
N PRO A 44 9.20 -15.61 2.01
CA PRO A 44 7.91 -14.94 2.04
C PRO A 44 6.79 -15.89 1.61
N ASP A 45 5.74 -15.96 2.40
CA ASP A 45 4.63 -16.88 2.20
C ASP A 45 3.57 -16.32 1.25
N TRP A 46 3.91 -16.23 -0.03
CA TRP A 46 2.99 -15.79 -1.08
C TRP A 46 1.82 -16.75 -1.32
N ASP A 47 1.98 -18.03 -0.95
CA ASP A 47 1.00 -19.10 -1.13
C ASP A 47 0.03 -19.26 0.05
N LEU A 48 0.23 -18.50 1.12
CA LEU A 48 -0.59 -18.49 2.34
C LEU A 48 -0.53 -19.82 3.12
N ALA A 49 0.58 -20.55 3.03
CA ALA A 49 0.81 -21.80 3.74
C ALA A 49 0.85 -21.62 5.27
N GLY A 50 1.32 -20.47 5.76
CA GLY A 50 1.46 -20.12 7.16
C GLY A 50 0.14 -19.86 7.91
N ILE A 51 -0.97 -19.71 7.18
CA ILE A 51 -2.34 -19.59 7.72
C ILE A 51 -3.28 -20.68 7.19
N ALA A 52 -2.73 -21.76 6.64
CA ALA A 52 -3.52 -22.83 6.02
C ALA A 52 -4.48 -23.53 7.00
N ASP A 53 -4.19 -23.47 8.30
CA ASP A 53 -5.05 -23.95 9.38
C ASP A 53 -6.26 -23.04 9.67
N SER A 54 -6.31 -21.85 9.04
CA SER A 54 -7.46 -20.95 9.01
C SER A 54 -8.04 -20.82 7.58
N PRO A 55 -8.87 -21.79 7.14
CA PRO A 55 -9.44 -21.77 5.78
C PRO A 55 -10.23 -20.51 5.44
N ALA A 56 -10.87 -19.90 6.45
CA ALA A 56 -11.60 -18.64 6.27
C ALA A 56 -10.65 -17.48 5.94
N ALA A 57 -9.50 -17.37 6.63
CA ALA A 57 -8.50 -16.35 6.34
C ALA A 57 -7.88 -16.55 4.95
N VAL A 58 -7.55 -17.79 4.59
CA VAL A 58 -7.05 -18.13 3.25
C VAL A 58 -8.07 -17.76 2.17
N ALA A 59 -9.34 -18.10 2.37
CA ALA A 59 -10.40 -17.76 1.42
C ALA A 59 -10.58 -16.24 1.28
N ALA A 60 -10.51 -15.48 2.38
CA ALA A 60 -10.62 -14.03 2.37
C ALA A 60 -9.46 -13.38 1.59
N VAL A 61 -8.22 -13.78 1.84
CA VAL A 61 -7.05 -13.22 1.12
C VAL A 61 -7.09 -13.60 -0.36
N ARG A 62 -7.51 -14.83 -0.70
CA ARG A 62 -7.68 -15.23 -2.12
C ARG A 62 -8.79 -14.44 -2.80
N ALA A 63 -9.92 -14.23 -2.15
CA ALA A 63 -10.99 -13.38 -2.69
C ALA A 63 -10.51 -11.94 -2.92
N ALA A 64 -9.73 -11.38 -1.99
CA ALA A 64 -9.14 -10.05 -2.14
C ALA A 64 -8.18 -9.96 -3.35
N ARG A 65 -7.51 -11.06 -3.73
CA ARG A 65 -6.65 -11.07 -4.94
C ARG A 65 -7.42 -11.04 -6.26
N GLU A 66 -8.72 -11.34 -6.23
CA GLU A 66 -9.62 -11.23 -7.40
C GLU A 66 -10.27 -9.84 -7.51
N SER A 67 -10.13 -8.99 -6.48
CA SER A 67 -10.65 -7.63 -6.47
C SER A 67 -9.82 -6.64 -7.29
N THR A 68 -10.40 -5.48 -7.59
CA THR A 68 -9.66 -4.35 -8.18
C THR A 68 -9.01 -3.48 -7.09
N PRO A 69 -8.03 -2.63 -7.42
CA PRO A 69 -7.49 -1.65 -6.47
C PRO A 69 -8.58 -0.75 -5.86
N LEU A 70 -9.60 -0.38 -6.64
CA LEU A 70 -10.73 0.42 -6.14
C LEU A 70 -11.47 -0.28 -4.99
N GLU A 71 -11.79 -1.56 -5.14
CA GLU A 71 -12.50 -2.35 -4.14
C GLU A 71 -11.66 -2.55 -2.88
N LEU A 72 -10.37 -2.87 -3.06
CA LEU A 72 -9.43 -3.05 -1.94
C LEU A 72 -9.24 -1.77 -1.14
N LEU A 73 -9.02 -0.64 -1.82
CA LEU A 73 -8.80 0.64 -1.16
C LEU A 73 -10.07 1.14 -0.48
N ALA A 74 -11.26 0.90 -1.05
CA ALA A 74 -12.53 1.25 -0.42
C ALA A 74 -12.79 0.42 0.84
N ALA A 75 -12.58 -0.91 0.76
CA ALA A 75 -12.72 -1.81 1.90
C ALA A 75 -11.74 -1.44 3.03
N ARG A 76 -10.49 -1.14 2.66
CA ARG A 76 -9.46 -0.70 3.61
C ARG A 76 -9.82 0.66 4.24
N ALA A 77 -10.21 1.64 3.43
CA ALA A 77 -10.56 2.97 3.90
C ALA A 77 -11.77 3.01 4.84
N ALA A 78 -12.64 1.99 4.82
CA ALA A 78 -13.71 1.81 5.81
C ALA A 78 -13.16 1.60 7.24
N GLY A 79 -11.95 1.06 7.37
CA GLY A 79 -11.23 0.91 8.64
C GLY A 79 -10.40 2.13 9.06
N GLY A 80 -10.31 3.16 8.22
CA GLY A 80 -9.50 4.36 8.46
C GLY A 80 -8.05 4.27 7.96
N PHE A 81 -7.26 5.30 8.28
CA PHE A 81 -5.79 5.36 8.08
C PHE A 81 -5.30 4.95 6.68
N THR A 82 -5.96 5.49 5.65
CA THR A 82 -5.65 5.20 4.24
C THR A 82 -5.62 6.49 3.43
N LEU A 83 -4.45 6.85 2.90
CA LEU A 83 -4.32 7.83 1.83
C LEU A 83 -4.18 7.08 0.51
N ALA A 84 -5.08 7.38 -0.43
CA ALA A 84 -5.07 6.86 -1.77
C ALA A 84 -5.74 7.84 -2.73
N ARG A 85 -4.93 8.58 -3.49
CA ARG A 85 -5.45 9.65 -4.36
C ARG A 85 -4.62 9.83 -5.63
N HIS A 86 -5.26 10.44 -6.63
CA HIS A 86 -4.53 11.11 -7.71
C HIS A 86 -4.25 12.55 -7.30
N HIS A 87 -2.99 12.95 -7.30
CA HIS A 87 -2.56 14.29 -6.92
C HIS A 87 -1.30 14.68 -7.69
N GLU A 88 -1.29 15.88 -8.28
CA GLU A 88 -0.13 16.43 -9.03
C GLU A 88 0.49 15.42 -10.03
N ASP A 89 -0.34 14.84 -10.90
CA ASP A 89 0.04 13.83 -11.89
C ASP A 89 0.77 12.62 -11.29
N ALA A 90 0.36 12.21 -10.09
CA ALA A 90 0.84 11.00 -9.45
C ALA A 90 -0.28 10.25 -8.71
N LEU A 91 -0.11 8.94 -8.66
CA LEU A 91 -0.70 8.07 -7.65
C LEU A 91 0.06 8.27 -6.34
N GLU A 92 -0.62 8.73 -5.30
CA GLU A 92 -0.09 8.83 -3.94
C GLU A 92 -0.80 7.80 -3.05
N ILE A 93 -0.01 7.00 -2.33
CA ILE A 93 -0.49 5.95 -1.44
C ILE A 93 0.26 6.04 -0.11
N TYR A 94 -0.49 5.97 1.00
CA TYR A 94 0.02 5.76 2.35
C TYR A 94 -0.96 4.85 3.10
N LEU A 95 -0.54 3.60 3.34
CA LEU A 95 -1.34 2.56 3.98
C LEU A 95 -0.74 2.26 5.35
N TYR A 96 -1.43 2.70 6.39
CA TYR A 96 -1.03 2.47 7.76
C TYR A 96 -1.86 1.35 8.38
N ASP A 97 -1.18 0.28 8.82
CA ASP A 97 -1.76 -0.83 9.57
C ASP A 97 -1.21 -0.82 10.98
N TYR A 98 -2.08 -0.53 11.94
CA TYR A 98 -1.78 -0.72 13.35
C TYR A 98 -1.57 -2.23 13.60
N HIS A 99 -0.39 -2.63 14.08
CA HIS A 99 0.08 -4.02 14.25
C HIS A 99 0.46 -4.83 13.00
N GLY A 100 0.52 -4.21 11.81
CA GLY A 100 1.22 -4.78 10.65
C GLY A 100 0.77 -6.18 10.23
N GLU A 101 -0.50 -6.35 9.86
CA GLU A 101 -0.97 -7.62 9.30
C GLU A 101 -0.20 -7.99 8.01
N SER A 102 0.53 -9.10 8.06
CA SER A 102 1.50 -9.46 7.02
C SER A 102 0.86 -9.95 5.72
N TYR A 103 -0.32 -10.59 5.78
CA TYR A 103 -0.92 -11.24 4.62
C TYR A 103 -1.64 -10.26 3.67
N THR A 104 -2.25 -9.20 4.20
CA THR A 104 -2.84 -8.12 3.40
C THR A 104 -1.76 -7.34 2.65
N THR A 105 -0.60 -7.12 3.30
CA THR A 105 0.57 -6.46 2.70
C THR A 105 0.99 -7.12 1.37
N HIS A 106 0.94 -8.46 1.28
CA HIS A 106 1.28 -9.15 0.03
C HIS A 106 0.31 -8.80 -1.11
N THR A 107 -0.99 -8.72 -0.82
CA THR A 107 -2.01 -8.31 -1.80
C THR A 107 -1.84 -6.84 -2.20
N GLU A 108 -1.50 -5.96 -1.25
CA GLU A 108 -1.24 -4.54 -1.52
C GLU A 108 0.02 -4.32 -2.35
N LEU A 109 1.08 -5.12 -2.11
CA LEU A 109 2.27 -5.11 -2.96
C LEU A 109 1.96 -5.56 -4.37
N LEU A 110 1.10 -6.58 -4.58
CA LEU A 110 0.64 -6.95 -5.92
C LEU A 110 -0.16 -5.82 -6.59
N MET A 111 -1.06 -5.18 -5.84
CA MET A 111 -1.82 -4.03 -6.29
C MET A 111 -0.92 -2.89 -6.78
N LEU A 112 0.13 -2.56 -6.02
CA LEU A 112 1.09 -1.51 -6.37
C LEU A 112 2.06 -1.94 -7.48
N ALA A 113 2.45 -3.21 -7.56
CA ALA A 113 3.21 -3.73 -8.70
C ALA A 113 2.42 -3.58 -10.02
N GLY A 114 1.10 -3.76 -9.97
CA GLY A 114 0.20 -3.56 -11.11
C GLY A 114 0.12 -2.12 -11.60
N ALA A 115 0.31 -1.13 -10.73
CA ALA A 115 0.28 0.29 -11.05
C ALA A 115 1.30 0.67 -12.13
N GLY A 116 2.41 -0.07 -12.23
CA GLY A 116 3.45 0.15 -13.24
C GLY A 116 2.92 0.12 -14.67
N ARG A 117 1.86 -0.64 -14.98
CA ARG A 117 1.27 -0.69 -16.34
C ARG A 117 0.67 0.64 -16.79
N PHE A 118 0.33 1.50 -15.82
CA PHE A 118 -0.37 2.77 -16.03
C PHE A 118 0.49 3.98 -15.65
N ALA A 119 1.70 3.72 -15.13
CA ALA A 119 2.65 4.76 -14.77
C ALA A 119 3.20 5.46 -16.03
N ARG A 120 3.76 6.65 -15.83
CA ARG A 120 4.39 7.43 -16.89
C ARG A 120 5.49 6.61 -17.59
N PRO A 121 5.54 6.55 -18.93
CA PRO A 121 6.56 5.77 -19.63
C PRO A 121 7.98 6.18 -19.26
N GLY A 122 8.85 5.18 -19.04
CA GLY A 122 10.26 5.38 -18.72
C GLY A 122 10.54 5.70 -17.24
N THR A 123 9.53 5.67 -16.36
CA THR A 123 9.74 5.85 -14.93
C THR A 123 9.90 4.53 -14.19
N GLU A 124 10.67 4.58 -13.11
CA GLU A 124 10.65 3.62 -12.01
C GLU A 124 10.18 4.37 -10.75
N SER A 125 9.38 3.71 -9.91
CA SER A 125 8.84 4.32 -8.69
C SER A 125 8.96 3.37 -7.51
N PRO A 126 9.55 3.80 -6.39
CA PRO A 126 9.71 2.98 -5.20
C PRO A 126 8.39 2.87 -4.43
N VAL A 127 8.11 1.68 -3.96
CA VAL A 127 7.11 1.36 -2.94
C VAL A 127 7.87 0.99 -1.68
N MET A 128 7.75 1.83 -0.67
CA MET A 128 8.32 1.61 0.64
C MET A 128 7.38 0.70 1.43
N PHE A 129 7.89 -0.38 1.98
CA PHE A 129 7.25 -1.20 3.01
C PHE A 129 8.12 -1.12 4.26
N TRP A 130 7.52 -0.92 5.43
CA TRP A 130 8.22 -0.97 6.71
C TRP A 130 7.32 -1.57 7.78
N GLY A 131 7.96 -2.25 8.74
CA GLY A 131 7.37 -2.74 9.97
C GLY A 131 7.73 -1.80 11.10
N GLY A 132 6.79 -1.48 11.98
CA GLY A 132 7.07 -0.56 13.07
C GLY A 132 5.89 -0.41 14.01
N ASP A 133 6.22 -0.27 15.29
CA ASP A 133 5.28 -0.09 16.38
C ASP A 133 4.92 1.40 16.56
N VAL A 134 3.62 1.63 16.77
CA VAL A 134 2.95 2.81 17.36
C VAL A 134 2.99 4.14 16.57
N TYR A 135 4.03 4.46 15.80
CA TYR A 135 4.12 5.78 15.16
C TYR A 135 3.72 5.77 13.67
N PRO A 136 2.83 6.68 13.23
CA PRO A 136 2.36 6.73 11.84
C PRO A 136 3.35 7.32 10.85
N GLY A 137 4.47 7.88 11.31
CA GLY A 137 5.45 8.56 10.48
C GLY A 137 6.32 7.61 9.66
N LEU A 138 6.98 8.19 8.64
CA LEU A 138 8.01 7.53 7.86
C LEU A 138 9.20 7.15 8.75
N PRO A 139 9.85 6.01 8.47
CA PRO A 139 11.01 5.58 9.23
C PRO A 139 12.14 6.60 9.12
N LEU A 140 12.75 6.93 10.26
CA LEU A 140 14.02 7.63 10.35
C LEU A 140 15.17 6.72 9.86
N ARG A 141 16.34 7.32 9.63
CA ARG A 141 17.52 6.63 9.06
C ARG A 141 17.95 5.36 9.83
N ASP A 142 17.58 5.26 11.11
CA ASP A 142 17.97 4.17 12.01
C ASP A 142 16.74 3.35 12.50
N ASP A 143 15.56 3.56 11.92
CA ASP A 143 14.33 2.85 12.26
C ASP A 143 14.33 1.40 11.72
N PRO A 144 13.47 0.51 12.28
CA PRO A 144 13.36 -0.92 11.91
C PRO A 144 13.27 -1.17 10.39
N PRO A 145 13.46 -2.44 9.99
CA PRO A 145 13.84 -2.76 8.62
C PRO A 145 12.85 -2.25 7.55
N LEU A 146 13.40 -1.91 6.38
CA LEU A 146 12.76 -1.20 5.26
C LEU A 146 12.88 -1.99 3.95
N VAL A 147 11.78 -2.37 3.30
CA VAL A 147 11.80 -3.07 2.00
C VAL A 147 11.44 -2.01 0.97
N VAL A 148 12.17 -2.00 -0.15
CA VAL A 148 11.76 -1.20 -1.30
C VAL A 148 11.46 -2.11 -2.48
N MET A 149 10.22 -2.07 -2.96
CA MET A 149 9.84 -2.62 -4.25
C MET A 149 9.88 -1.51 -5.30
N VAL A 150 10.69 -1.67 -6.34
CA VAL A 150 10.75 -0.75 -7.47
C VAL A 150 9.75 -1.18 -8.53
N VAL A 151 8.78 -0.33 -8.83
CA VAL A 151 7.74 -0.54 -9.84
C VAL A 151 8.12 0.19 -11.13
N GLY A 152 8.32 -0.56 -12.20
CA GLY A 152 8.63 -0.03 -13.53
C GLY A 152 7.39 0.22 -14.37
N SER A 153 7.43 1.26 -15.21
CA SER A 153 6.37 1.66 -16.16
C SER A 153 5.97 0.62 -17.23
N GLY A 154 6.55 -0.57 -17.22
CA GLY A 154 6.19 -1.71 -18.07
C GLY A 154 5.34 -2.78 -17.36
N GLY A 155 4.87 -2.51 -16.14
CA GLY A 155 4.09 -3.48 -15.35
C GLY A 155 4.92 -4.61 -14.74
N ARG A 156 6.22 -4.37 -14.54
CA ARG A 156 7.13 -5.26 -13.82
C ARG A 156 7.67 -4.53 -12.60
N ALA A 157 7.76 -5.24 -11.49
CA ALA A 157 8.33 -4.78 -10.25
C ALA A 157 9.45 -5.71 -9.77
N ARG A 158 10.29 -5.22 -8.87
CA ARG A 158 11.33 -6.02 -8.20
C ARG A 158 11.64 -5.46 -6.83
N PHE A 159 11.96 -6.32 -5.87
CA PHE A 159 12.55 -5.89 -4.62
C PHE A 159 14.01 -5.51 -4.83
N ALA A 160 14.40 -4.36 -4.27
CA ALA A 160 15.76 -3.87 -4.30
C ALA A 160 16.47 -4.23 -2.98
N GLU A 161 17.65 -4.84 -3.10
CA GLU A 161 18.52 -5.15 -1.94
C GLU A 161 19.01 -3.88 -1.24
N THR A 162 19.23 -2.81 -2.02
CA THR A 162 19.61 -1.49 -1.50
C THR A 162 18.81 -0.40 -2.21
N TYR A 163 18.49 0.67 -1.48
CA TYR A 163 17.81 1.84 -2.02
C TYR A 163 18.27 3.11 -1.30
N PRO A 164 18.38 4.26 -1.98
CA PRO A 164 18.66 5.56 -1.35
C PRO A 164 17.48 6.00 -0.47
N VAL A 165 17.47 5.55 0.80
CA VAL A 165 16.35 5.75 1.76
C VAL A 165 16.09 7.22 2.06
N ARG A 166 17.15 8.04 2.11
CA ARG A 166 17.02 9.47 2.37
C ARG A 166 16.23 10.15 1.25
N GLU A 167 16.60 9.90 0.02
CA GLU A 167 15.97 10.46 -1.18
C GLU A 167 14.52 9.95 -1.29
N LEU A 168 14.29 8.68 -0.94
CA LEU A 168 12.96 8.11 -0.88
C LEU A 168 12.06 8.81 0.15
N THR A 169 12.53 8.96 1.39
CA THR A 169 11.76 9.61 2.46
C THR A 169 11.54 11.08 2.16
N GLU A 170 12.55 11.81 1.67
CA GLU A 170 12.41 13.19 1.18
C GLU A 170 11.33 13.31 0.10
N GLY A 171 11.28 12.37 -0.86
CA GLY A 171 10.27 12.33 -1.91
C GLY A 171 8.85 11.96 -1.45
N LEU A 172 8.70 11.34 -0.28
CA LEU A 172 7.41 10.93 0.29
C LEU A 172 6.88 11.90 1.36
N ARG A 173 7.66 12.91 1.77
CA ARG A 173 7.26 13.86 2.83
C ARG A 173 5.91 14.51 2.59
N THR A 174 5.61 14.93 1.36
CA THR A 174 4.32 15.56 1.05
C THR A 174 3.15 14.59 1.18
N VAL A 175 3.39 13.30 0.92
CA VAL A 175 2.39 12.23 1.08
C VAL A 175 2.17 11.94 2.57
N GLU A 176 3.26 11.84 3.34
CA GLU A 176 3.21 11.69 4.80
C GLU A 176 2.50 12.87 5.48
N GLU A 177 2.86 14.11 5.14
CA GLU A 177 2.23 15.32 5.68
C GLU A 177 0.73 15.34 5.42
N ALA A 178 0.30 14.95 4.20
CA ALA A 178 -1.12 14.84 3.87
C ALA A 178 -1.82 13.73 4.67
N PHE A 179 -1.16 12.59 4.88
CA PHE A 179 -1.67 11.49 5.69
C PHE A 179 -1.83 11.90 7.16
N LEU A 180 -0.80 12.49 7.77
CA LEU A 180 -0.81 12.92 9.17
C LEU A 180 -1.83 14.04 9.41
N ALA A 181 -2.00 14.95 8.44
CA ALA A 181 -3.02 16.00 8.52
C ALA A 181 -4.47 15.49 8.46
N ALA A 182 -4.69 14.25 8.00
CA ALA A 182 -6.00 13.61 8.01
C ALA A 182 -6.30 12.86 9.32
N VAL A 183 -5.31 12.68 10.20
CA VAL A 183 -5.54 12.17 11.56
C VAL A 183 -6.18 13.28 12.37
N VAL A 184 -7.36 13.01 12.91
CA VAL A 184 -8.10 13.95 13.75
C VAL A 184 -7.97 13.49 15.20
N GLU A 185 -7.61 14.39 16.11
CA GLU A 185 -7.67 14.11 17.54
C GLU A 185 -9.09 14.45 18.01
N ASP A 186 -9.97 13.45 18.05
CA ASP A 186 -11.35 13.60 18.52
C ASP A 186 -11.44 13.47 20.06
N ASP A 187 -10.56 12.65 20.65
CA ASP A 187 -10.41 12.40 22.10
C ASP A 187 -8.92 12.06 22.37
N PRO A 188 -8.31 12.47 23.50
CA PRO A 188 -6.97 12.01 23.92
C PRO A 188 -6.78 10.47 23.94
N GLU A 189 -7.85 9.69 23.96
CA GLU A 189 -7.81 8.22 23.86
C GLU A 189 -8.27 7.65 22.49
N SER A 190 -8.73 8.49 21.55
CA SER A 190 -9.24 8.06 20.24
C SER A 190 -8.88 9.02 19.12
N TYR A 191 -8.10 8.52 18.15
CA TYR A 191 -7.83 9.22 16.90
C TYR A 191 -8.90 8.92 15.85
N GLY A 192 -9.50 9.97 15.30
CA GLY A 192 -10.38 9.94 14.14
C GLY A 192 -9.61 10.07 12.82
N TRP A 193 -10.35 9.99 11.72
CA TRP A 193 -9.81 10.03 10.35
C TRP A 193 -10.71 10.88 9.44
N ASP A 194 -10.16 11.94 8.82
CA ASP A 194 -10.82 12.73 7.79
C ASP A 194 -10.35 12.30 6.38
N PRO A 195 -11.11 11.46 5.67
CA PRO A 195 -10.73 11.00 4.34
C PRO A 195 -10.89 12.06 3.24
N SER A 196 -11.46 13.24 3.54
CA SER A 196 -11.97 14.16 2.52
C SER A 196 -10.89 14.69 1.55
N ARG A 197 -9.63 14.76 2.00
CA ARG A 197 -8.47 15.27 1.25
C ARG A 197 -7.46 14.19 0.85
N VAL A 198 -7.63 12.97 1.35
CA VAL A 198 -6.63 11.88 1.22
C VAL A 198 -7.16 10.70 0.41
N LEU A 199 -8.46 10.62 0.15
CA LEU A 199 -9.05 9.66 -0.78
C LEU A 199 -9.46 10.33 -2.10
N ASP A 200 -9.21 9.63 -3.20
CA ASP A 200 -9.82 9.96 -4.49
C ASP A 200 -11.36 9.91 -4.38
N PRO A 201 -12.09 10.79 -5.09
CA PRO A 201 -13.55 10.73 -5.12
C PRO A 201 -14.13 9.37 -5.50
N ALA A 202 -13.49 8.63 -6.42
CA ALA A 202 -13.95 7.30 -6.82
C ALA A 202 -13.88 6.28 -5.66
N ILE A 203 -12.79 6.32 -4.88
CA ILE A 203 -12.61 5.46 -3.71
C ILE A 203 -13.61 5.87 -2.61
N ARG A 204 -13.68 7.18 -2.31
CA ARG A 204 -14.56 7.70 -1.26
C ARG A 204 -16.03 7.39 -1.51
N ALA A 205 -16.47 7.34 -2.77
CA ALA A 205 -17.84 7.01 -3.13
C ALA A 205 -18.26 5.59 -2.72
N LEU A 206 -17.29 4.70 -2.49
CA LEU A 206 -17.52 3.31 -2.07
C LEU A 206 -17.27 3.07 -0.58
N VAL A 207 -16.74 4.06 0.15
CA VAL A 207 -16.53 3.95 1.60
C VAL A 207 -17.88 4.07 2.30
N PRO A 208 -18.30 3.07 3.11
CA PRO A 208 -19.54 3.16 3.87
C PRO A 208 -19.51 4.35 4.83
N ALA A 209 -20.65 5.05 4.98
CA ALA A 209 -20.76 6.10 5.97
C ALA A 209 -20.60 5.52 7.39
N PRO A 210 -19.85 6.18 8.29
CA PRO A 210 -19.69 5.71 9.67
C PRO A 210 -21.07 5.54 10.33
N GLY A 211 -21.34 4.34 10.84
CA GLY A 211 -22.62 3.97 11.47
C GLY A 211 -23.61 3.21 10.59
N SER A 212 -23.28 2.89 9.34
CA SER A 212 -24.08 1.98 8.51
C SER A 212 -23.70 0.52 8.76
N SER A 213 -23.99 -0.01 9.96
CA SER A 213 -24.09 -1.45 10.10
C SER A 213 -25.34 -1.91 9.37
N ALA A 214 -25.17 -2.74 8.33
CA ALA A 214 -26.27 -3.49 7.76
C ALA A 214 -26.89 -4.34 8.87
N GLY A 215 -28.16 -4.08 9.16
CA GLY A 215 -28.97 -4.84 10.12
C GLY A 215 -29.34 -6.23 9.63
#